data_AF-A0A6I4NP48-F1
#
_entry.id   AF-A0A6I4NP48-F1
#
_cell.length_a   1.000
_cell.length_b   1.000
_cell.length_c   1.000
_cell.angle_alpha   90.00
_cell.angle_beta   90.00
_cell.angle_gamma   90.00
#
_symmetry.space_group_name_H-M   'P 1'
#
loop_
_entity.id
_entity.type
_entity.pdbx_description
1 polymer ?
#
loop_
_entity_poly.entity_id
_entity_poly.type
_entity_poly.pdbx_seq_one_letter_code
_entity_poly.pdbx_strand_id
1 'polypeptide(L)'
;MLDKKKNIEEFYIDLKNRFRKIKELKTWNKYNWSIDGCENSIIMSELAEEIILWTSNNKVEDSQNFFDYLESCLEVYDERVTSLIYSDFLVTIMEVKEKETRELIKKMMLSKTRELYQRLFQFYSESN
;
A
#
# COMPACT_ATOMS: atom_id res chain seq x y z
N MET A 1 -26.13 -5.76 -12.91
CA MET A 1 -25.86 -5.67 -11.46
C MET A 1 -24.60 -4.83 -11.31
N LEU A 2 -24.65 -3.71 -10.60
CA LEU A 2 -23.43 -3.02 -10.18
C LEU A 2 -22.83 -3.90 -9.08
N ASP A 3 -21.77 -4.64 -9.38
CA ASP A 3 -21.02 -5.35 -8.36
C ASP A 3 -20.55 -4.32 -7.33
N LYS A 4 -21.05 -4.45 -6.11
CA LYS A 4 -20.69 -3.53 -5.03
C LYS A 4 -19.22 -3.77 -4.70
N LYS A 5 -18.38 -2.76 -4.96
CA LYS A 5 -16.97 -2.77 -4.58
C LYS A 5 -16.81 -2.98 -3.07
N LYS A 6 -15.77 -3.71 -2.69
CA LYS A 6 -15.43 -4.01 -1.28
C LYS A 6 -14.87 -2.77 -0.57
N ASN A 7 -15.16 -2.63 0.72
CA ASN A 7 -14.72 -1.48 1.51
C ASN A 7 -13.34 -1.69 2.18
N ILE A 8 -12.88 -0.69 2.93
CA ILE A 8 -11.57 -0.70 3.60
C ILE A 8 -11.44 -1.75 4.73
N GLU A 9 -12.50 -2.05 5.48
CA GLU A 9 -12.46 -3.12 6.48
C GLU A 9 -12.27 -4.49 5.81
N GLU A 10 -13.00 -4.73 4.72
CA GLU A 10 -12.86 -5.94 3.93
C GLU A 10 -11.46 -6.04 3.31
N PHE A 11 -10.87 -4.92 2.89
CA PHE A 11 -9.49 -4.87 2.39
C PHE A 11 -8.49 -5.35 3.44
N TYR A 12 -8.58 -4.85 4.67
CA TYR A 12 -7.65 -5.27 5.73
C TYR A 12 -7.88 -6.71 6.17
N ILE A 13 -9.13 -7.18 6.20
CA ILE A 13 -9.45 -8.58 6.49
C ILE A 13 -8.78 -9.50 5.45
N ASP A 14 -8.96 -9.22 4.16
CA ASP A 14 -8.34 -9.98 3.08
C ASP A 14 -6.82 -9.92 3.15
N LEU A 15 -6.26 -8.74 3.41
CA LEU A 15 -4.82 -8.53 3.53
C LEU A 15 -4.22 -9.39 4.66
N LYS A 16 -4.85 -9.38 5.84
CA LYS A 16 -4.43 -10.20 6.99
C LYS A 16 -4.58 -11.70 6.74
N ASN A 17 -5.58 -12.10 5.95
CA ASN A 17 -5.77 -13.51 5.59
C ASN A 17 -4.72 -13.99 4.59
N ARG A 18 -4.31 -13.11 3.67
CA ARG A 18 -3.33 -13.42 2.62
C ARG A 18 -1.88 -13.38 3.11
N PHE A 19 -1.54 -12.42 3.97
CA PHE A 19 -0.17 -12.19 4.40
C PHE A 19 -0.02 -12.38 5.91
N ARG A 20 0.54 -13.53 6.30
CA ARG A 20 0.72 -13.87 7.73
C ARG A 20 1.54 -12.82 8.49
N LYS A 21 2.63 -12.32 7.90
CA LYS A 21 3.49 -11.30 8.50
C LYS A 21 2.73 -10.00 8.78
N ILE A 22 1.85 -9.61 7.85
CA ILE A 22 1.00 -8.44 8.03
C ILE A 22 0.01 -8.67 9.16
N LYS A 23 -0.61 -9.84 9.25
CA LYS A 23 -1.53 -10.18 10.35
C LYS A 23 -0.91 -10.04 11.74
N GLU A 24 0.40 -10.23 11.85
CA GLU A 24 1.16 -10.15 13.10
C GLU A 24 1.57 -8.71 13.49
N LEU A 25 1.27 -7.70 12.66
CA LEU A 25 1.55 -6.30 12.96
C LEU A 25 0.78 -5.79 14.18
N LYS A 26 1.45 -4.98 15.01
CA LYS A 26 0.85 -4.38 16.21
C LYS A 26 -0.21 -3.32 15.87
N THR A 27 -0.14 -2.75 14.67
CA THR A 27 -1.06 -1.78 14.07
C THR A 27 -2.52 -2.15 14.31
N TRP A 28 -2.88 -3.43 14.15
CA TRP A 28 -4.27 -3.93 14.26
C TRP A 28 -4.88 -3.81 15.65
N ASN A 29 -4.06 -3.74 16.69
CA ASN A 29 -4.50 -3.57 18.07
C ASN A 29 -4.31 -2.13 18.57
N LYS A 30 -3.64 -1.28 17.78
CA LYS A 30 -3.28 0.10 18.14
C LYS A 30 -4.28 1.11 17.58
N TYR A 31 -4.85 0.82 16.41
CA TYR A 31 -5.65 1.77 15.66
C TYR A 31 -7.04 1.25 15.32
N ASN A 32 -8.00 2.17 15.23
CA ASN A 32 -9.30 1.87 14.68
C ASN A 32 -9.21 1.78 13.15
N TRP A 33 -9.32 0.56 12.64
CA TRP A 33 -9.29 0.27 11.20
C TRP A 33 -10.70 0.13 10.60
N SER A 34 -11.73 0.61 11.31
CA SER A 34 -13.09 0.62 10.79
C SER A 34 -13.22 1.53 9.56
N ILE A 35 -14.33 1.41 8.84
CA ILE A 35 -14.62 2.23 7.65
C ILE A 35 -14.47 3.72 7.97
N ASP A 36 -14.96 4.15 9.13
CA ASP A 36 -14.93 5.55 9.57
C ASP A 36 -13.70 5.92 10.43
N GLY A 37 -12.75 5.00 10.59
CA GLY A 37 -11.49 5.23 11.30
C GLY A 37 -10.65 6.28 10.60
N CYS A 38 -10.27 7.35 11.30
CA CYS A 38 -9.37 8.36 10.75
C CYS A 38 -7.92 7.84 10.68
N GLU A 39 -7.61 6.78 11.44
CA GLU A 39 -6.30 6.17 11.53
C GLU A 39 -5.93 5.31 10.31
N ASN A 40 -6.85 5.10 9.35
CA ASN A 40 -6.61 4.36 8.13
C ASN A 40 -5.40 4.85 7.31
N SER A 41 -5.16 6.17 7.31
CA SER A 41 -3.96 6.77 6.71
C SER A 41 -2.68 6.24 7.39
N ILE A 42 -2.63 6.26 8.72
CA ILE A 42 -1.48 5.78 9.51
C ILE A 42 -1.22 4.29 9.25
N ILE A 43 -2.29 3.48 9.23
CA ILE A 43 -2.19 2.05 8.94
C ILE A 43 -1.55 1.80 7.58
N MET A 44 -1.95 2.56 6.56
CA MET A 44 -1.45 2.40 5.20
C MET A 44 0.02 2.83 5.06
N SER A 45 0.46 3.84 5.81
CA SER A 45 1.88 4.19 5.92
C SER A 45 2.68 3.12 6.66
N GLU A 46 2.19 2.59 7.78
CA GLU A 46 2.87 1.49 8.52
C GLU A 46 2.95 0.21 7.65
N LEU A 47 1.94 -0.06 6.81
CA LEU A 47 2.01 -1.14 5.83
C LEU A 47 3.11 -0.89 4.79
N ALA A 48 3.26 0.35 4.29
CA ALA A 48 4.34 0.69 3.36
C ALA A 48 5.72 0.49 4.00
N GLU A 49 5.90 0.93 5.25
CA GLU A 49 7.13 0.72 6.02
C GLU A 49 7.50 -0.76 6.14
N GLU A 50 6.51 -1.63 6.38
CA GLU A 50 6.74 -3.07 6.45
C GLU A 50 7.20 -3.65 5.10
N ILE A 51 6.63 -3.20 3.98
CA ILE A 51 7.06 -3.64 2.63
C ILE A 51 8.45 -3.11 2.28
N ILE A 52 8.79 -1.90 2.71
CA ILE A 52 10.14 -1.34 2.59
C ILE A 52 11.13 -2.23 3.34
N LEU A 53 10.79 -2.62 4.57
CA LEU A 53 11.61 -3.51 5.39
C LEU A 53 11.78 -4.91 4.78
N TRP A 54 10.73 -5.48 4.19
CA TRP A 54 10.85 -6.76 3.48
C TRP A 54 11.82 -6.65 2.31
N THR A 55 11.69 -5.57 1.54
CA THR A 55 12.50 -5.34 0.35
C THR A 55 13.97 -5.12 0.69
N SER A 56 14.27 -4.29 1.70
CA SER A 56 15.65 -4.03 2.15
C SER A 56 16.34 -5.27 2.73
N ASN A 57 15.55 -6.20 3.29
CA ASN A 57 16.05 -7.50 3.78
C ASN A 57 16.14 -8.59 2.69
N ASN A 58 16.15 -8.20 1.40
CA ASN A 58 16.17 -9.11 0.24
C ASN A 58 15.02 -10.12 0.18
N LYS A 59 13.88 -9.86 0.83
CA LYS A 59 12.66 -10.68 0.74
C LYS A 59 11.78 -10.21 -0.42
N VAL A 60 12.38 -10.15 -1.61
CA VAL A 60 11.76 -9.55 -2.81
C VAL A 60 10.48 -10.29 -3.23
N GLU A 61 10.39 -11.61 -3.02
CA GLU A 61 9.21 -12.40 -3.35
C GLU A 61 7.97 -12.00 -2.53
N ASP A 62 8.13 -11.77 -1.22
CA ASP A 62 7.03 -11.32 -0.37
C ASP A 62 6.51 -9.95 -0.80
N SER A 63 7.44 -9.03 -1.13
CA SER A 63 7.10 -7.70 -1.64
C SER A 63 6.43 -7.77 -3.00
N GLN A 64 6.90 -8.62 -3.92
CA GLN A 64 6.29 -8.80 -5.25
C GLN A 64 4.85 -9.31 -5.11
N ASN A 65 4.64 -10.34 -4.28
CA ASN A 65 3.30 -10.88 -4.02
C ASN A 65 2.36 -9.83 -3.43
N PHE A 66 2.88 -8.90 -2.63
CA PHE A 66 2.10 -7.77 -2.11
C PHE A 66 1.71 -6.77 -3.20
N PHE A 67 2.63 -6.41 -4.10
CA PHE A 67 2.32 -5.52 -5.22
C PHE A 67 1.33 -6.14 -6.22
N ASP A 68 1.41 -7.46 -6.45
CA ASP A 68 0.43 -8.18 -7.26
C ASP A 68 -0.96 -8.13 -6.61
N TYR A 69 -1.03 -8.25 -5.28
CA TYR A 69 -2.27 -8.07 -4.55
C TYR A 69 -2.80 -6.63 -4.64
N LEU A 70 -1.95 -5.61 -4.42
CA LEU A 70 -2.34 -4.21 -4.52
C LEU A 70 -2.91 -3.87 -5.90
N GLU A 71 -2.29 -4.35 -6.97
CA GLU A 71 -2.79 -4.12 -8.34
C GLU A 71 -4.23 -4.63 -8.51
N SER A 72 -4.52 -5.84 -8.00
CA SER A 72 -5.88 -6.39 -8.01
C SER A 72 -6.85 -5.57 -7.15
N CYS A 73 -6.36 -4.95 -6.08
CA CYS A 73 -7.21 -4.17 -5.18
C CYS A 73 -7.79 -2.92 -5.85
N LEU A 74 -7.04 -2.30 -6.77
CA LEU A 74 -7.49 -1.10 -7.48
C LEU A 74 -8.75 -1.33 -8.34
N GLU A 75 -9.07 -2.59 -8.66
CA GLU A 75 -10.28 -2.97 -9.39
C GLU A 75 -11.42 -3.37 -8.46
N VAL A 76 -11.11 -4.12 -7.40
CA VAL A 76 -12.08 -4.80 -6.54
C VAL A 76 -12.62 -3.91 -5.43
N TYR A 77 -11.79 -3.00 -4.91
CA TYR A 77 -12.14 -2.17 -3.76
C TYR A 77 -12.62 -0.78 -4.17
N ASP A 78 -13.29 -0.13 -3.23
CA ASP A 78 -13.84 1.21 -3.40
C ASP A 78 -12.75 2.29 -3.54
N GLU A 79 -13.22 3.51 -3.79
CA GLU A 79 -12.36 4.68 -3.98
C GLU A 79 -11.58 5.05 -2.71
N ARG A 80 -12.06 4.68 -1.51
CA ARG A 80 -11.37 4.98 -0.25
C ARG A 80 -10.09 4.17 -0.14
N VAL A 81 -10.15 2.87 -0.45
CA VAL A 81 -8.95 2.02 -0.50
C VAL A 81 -7.96 2.54 -1.54
N THR A 82 -8.46 2.86 -2.74
CA THR A 82 -7.62 3.40 -3.83
C THR A 82 -6.96 4.71 -3.43
N SER A 83 -7.71 5.61 -2.78
CA SER A 83 -7.19 6.89 -2.28
C SER A 83 -6.06 6.66 -1.29
N LEU A 84 -6.26 5.80 -0.28
CA LEU A 84 -5.24 5.54 0.74
C LEU A 84 -3.99 4.84 0.18
N ILE A 85 -4.14 3.96 -0.82
CA ILE A 85 -3.00 3.40 -1.55
C ILE A 85 -2.20 4.55 -2.19
N TYR A 86 -2.89 5.49 -2.84
CA TYR A 86 -2.26 6.61 -3.54
C TYR A 86 -1.63 7.64 -2.59
N SER A 87 -2.37 8.11 -1.58
CA SER A 87 -1.98 9.25 -0.73
C SER A 87 -1.04 8.88 0.41
N ASP A 88 -1.12 7.66 0.92
CA ASP A 88 -0.42 7.29 2.17
C ASP A 88 0.62 6.20 1.90
N PHE A 89 0.20 5.09 1.29
CA PHE A 89 1.10 3.98 1.02
C PHE A 89 2.18 4.37 -0.01
N LEU A 90 1.78 4.82 -1.21
CA LEU A 90 2.72 5.12 -2.28
C LEU A 90 3.57 6.37 -2.00
N VAL A 91 3.02 7.36 -1.29
CA VAL A 91 3.79 8.52 -0.80
C VAL A 91 4.87 8.05 0.18
N THR A 92 4.54 7.20 1.14
CA THR A 92 5.52 6.63 2.08
C THR A 92 6.66 5.90 1.33
N ILE A 93 6.34 5.12 0.28
CA ILE A 93 7.34 4.48 -0.59
C ILE A 93 8.22 5.51 -1.31
N MET A 94 7.64 6.61 -1.79
CA MET A 94 8.37 7.66 -2.51
C MET A 94 9.39 8.36 -1.61
N GLU A 95 9.05 8.55 -0.34
CA GLU A 95 9.88 9.23 0.66
C GLU A 95 11.02 8.37 1.22
N VAL A 96 11.08 7.08 0.86
CA VAL A 96 12.19 6.18 1.21
C VAL A 96 13.52 6.80 0.79
N LYS A 97 14.41 7.06 1.75
CA LYS A 97 15.72 7.68 1.47
C LYS A 97 16.67 6.75 0.74
N GLU A 98 16.59 5.46 1.02
CA GLU A 98 17.45 4.44 0.42
C GLU A 98 17.08 4.19 -1.05
N LYS A 99 17.93 4.67 -1.96
CA LYS A 99 17.68 4.61 -3.40
C LYS A 99 17.53 3.18 -3.93
N GLU A 100 18.37 2.26 -3.47
CA GLU A 100 18.37 0.87 -3.96
C GLU A 100 17.05 0.16 -3.64
N THR A 101 16.62 0.22 -2.39
CA THR A 101 15.31 -0.30 -1.94
C THR A 101 14.17 0.33 -2.72
N ARG A 102 14.16 1.66 -2.89
CA ARG A 102 13.10 2.34 -3.65
C ARG A 102 13.07 1.92 -5.12
N GLU A 103 14.21 1.74 -5.79
CA GLU A 103 14.26 1.28 -7.17
C GLU A 103 13.84 -0.19 -7.32
N LEU A 104 14.13 -1.05 -6.34
CA LEU A 104 13.60 -2.42 -6.31
C LEU A 104 12.07 -2.40 -6.20
N ILE A 105 11.52 -1.59 -5.31
CA ILE A 105 10.07 -1.44 -5.15
C ILE A 105 9.41 -0.97 -6.44
N LYS A 106 9.97 0.04 -7.12
CA LYS A 106 9.46 0.52 -8.41
C LYS A 106 9.40 -0.56 -9.49
N LYS A 107 10.34 -1.51 -9.48
CA LYS A 107 10.34 -2.65 -10.42
C LYS A 107 9.22 -3.65 -10.14
N MET A 108 8.79 -3.78 -8.88
CA MET A 108 7.72 -4.70 -8.47
C MET A 108 6.32 -4.14 -8.76
N MET A 109 6.17 -2.82 -8.85
CA MET A 109 4.90 -2.18 -9.20
C MET A 109 4.41 -2.58 -10.59
N LEU A 110 3.18 -3.08 -10.66
CA LEU A 110 2.45 -3.36 -11.88
C LEU A 110 1.85 -2.08 -12.50
N SER A 111 1.11 -2.22 -13.61
CA SER A 111 0.75 -1.12 -14.49
C SER A 111 0.06 0.05 -13.79
N LYS A 112 -1.04 -0.21 -13.07
CA LYS A 112 -1.86 0.81 -12.41
C LYS A 112 -1.17 1.38 -11.18
N THR A 113 -0.56 0.51 -10.37
CA THR A 113 0.20 0.94 -9.19
C THR A 113 1.37 1.84 -9.60
N ARG A 114 2.06 1.52 -10.69
CA ARG A 114 3.14 2.33 -11.27
C ARG A 114 2.63 3.66 -11.82
N GLU A 115 1.49 3.66 -12.51
CA GLU A 115 0.87 4.89 -13.01
C GLU A 115 0.54 5.84 -11.86
N LEU A 116 -0.09 5.34 -10.80
CA LEU A 116 -0.36 6.10 -9.58
C LEU A 116 0.94 6.66 -8.98
N TYR A 117 1.96 5.82 -8.80
CA TYR A 117 3.25 6.26 -8.28
C TYR A 117 3.91 7.35 -9.15
N GLN A 118 3.81 7.23 -10.48
CA GLN A 118 4.36 8.22 -11.40
C GLN A 118 3.67 9.58 -11.31
N ARG A 119 2.35 9.59 -11.09
CA ARG A 119 1.57 10.83 -10.91
C ARG A 119 2.01 11.60 -9.66
N LEU A 120 2.45 10.92 -8.61
CA LEU A 120 2.96 11.58 -7.39
C LEU A 120 4.17 12.49 -7.67
N PHE A 121 5.04 12.14 -8.63
CA PHE A 121 6.19 12.99 -8.98
C PHE A 121 5.80 14.35 -9.56
N GLN A 122 4.64 14.46 -10.21
CA GLN A 122 4.16 15.74 -10.75
C GLN A 122 3.93 16.75 -9.62
N PHE A 123 3.48 16.28 -8.45
CA PHE A 123 3.24 17.11 -7.28
C PHE A 123 4.54 17.41 -6.49
N TYR A 124 5.48 16.46 -6.44
CA TYR A 124 6.76 16.67 -5.75
C TYR A 124 7.77 17.52 -6.56
N SER A 125 7.57 17.67 -7.88
CA SER A 125 8.41 18.53 -8.73
C SER A 125 8.11 20.03 -8.60
N GLU A 126 7.02 20.44 -7.93
CA GLU A 126 6.73 21.87 -7.68
C GLU A 126 7.65 22.51 -6.62
N SER A 127 8.63 21.77 -6.08
CA SER A 127 9.64 22.26 -5.13
C SER A 127 11.00 22.55 -5.79
N ASN A 128 11.01 23.30 -6.89
CA ASN A 128 12.23 23.89 -7.47
C ASN A 128 12.17 25.43 -7.44
#